data_AF-A0A6G0WNM8-F1
#
_entry.id   AF-A0A6G0WNM8-F1
#
_cell.length_a   1.000
_cell.length_b   1.000
_cell.length_c   1.000
_cell.angle_alpha   90.00
_cell.angle_beta   90.00
_cell.angle_gamma   90.00
#
_symmetry.space_group_name_H-M   'P 1'
#
loop_
_entity.id
_entity.type
_entity.pdbx_description
1 polymer ?
#
loop_
_entity_poly.entity_id
_entity_poly.type
_entity_poly.pdbx_seq_one_letter_code
_entity_poly.pdbx_strand_id
1 'polypeptide(L)'
;MCRSRSTQRVRFDHLTYEEDAIGVTFFKSKTDQSGMKRRDPKHVYANPNQPETCVFLALGIYLASNPTITPDFVFPGVNQRDRFGKALQRLVEKINERGGESYDTKSVGTHSIRKGAATFACSGSTSGPSIISICIRCGWSIGHVLERSPNEL
;
A
#
# COMPACT_ATOMS: atom_id res chain seq x y z
N MET A 1 3.39 -1.84 1.69
CA MET A 1 2.34 -2.89 1.77
C MET A 1 1.47 -2.70 3.01
N CYS A 2 0.20 -2.30 2.85
CA CYS A 2 -0.72 -2.04 3.96
C CYS A 2 -2.18 -2.32 3.55
N ARG A 3 -3.08 -2.48 4.54
CA ARG A 3 -4.53 -2.63 4.29
C ARG A 3 -5.12 -1.24 4.04
N SER A 4 -6.03 -1.13 3.07
CA SER A 4 -6.73 0.13 2.76
C SER A 4 -7.48 0.73 3.95
N ARG A 5 -8.03 -0.10 4.86
CA ARG A 5 -8.63 0.36 6.14
C ARG A 5 -7.63 1.02 7.09
N SER A 6 -6.36 0.61 7.04
CA SER A 6 -5.28 1.26 7.80
C SER A 6 -4.82 2.53 7.08
N THR A 7 -4.65 2.46 5.75
CA THR A 7 -4.20 3.60 4.92
C THR A 7 -5.14 4.81 5.02
N GLN A 8 -6.47 4.59 5.01
CA GLN A 8 -7.43 5.68 5.16
C GLN A 8 -7.36 6.42 6.51
N ARG A 9 -6.66 5.86 7.50
CA ARG A 9 -6.50 6.44 8.84
C ARG A 9 -5.10 7.04 9.05
N VAL A 10 -4.29 7.11 8.01
CA VAL A 10 -2.97 7.76 8.09
C VAL A 10 -3.19 9.25 8.27
N ARG A 11 -2.49 9.81 9.25
CA ARG A 11 -2.48 11.23 9.59
C ARG A 11 -1.08 11.79 9.34
N PHE A 12 -0.96 13.11 9.23
CA PHE A 12 0.34 13.75 9.01
C PHE A 12 1.31 13.52 10.17
N ASP A 13 0.80 13.49 11.41
CA ASP A 13 1.56 13.16 12.62
C ASP A 13 2.04 11.68 12.67
N HIS A 14 1.56 10.82 11.77
CA HIS A 14 2.06 9.46 11.61
C HIS A 14 3.27 9.37 10.66
N LEU A 15 3.59 10.45 9.94
CA LEU A 15 4.64 10.48 8.92
C LEU A 15 5.95 10.96 9.53
N THR A 16 7.03 10.23 9.26
CA THR A 16 8.41 10.66 9.53
C THR A 16 9.15 10.82 8.21
N TYR A 17 10.11 11.75 8.18
CA TYR A 17 11.05 11.88 7.08
C TYR A 17 12.40 11.32 7.53
N GLU A 18 12.93 10.38 6.75
CA GLU A 18 14.19 9.67 7.02
C GLU A 18 15.01 9.66 5.73
N GLU A 19 15.70 10.76 5.45
CA GLU A 19 16.55 10.97 4.26
C GLU A 19 15.83 10.72 2.91
N ASP A 20 15.88 9.50 2.39
CA ASP A 20 15.24 9.12 1.13
C ASP A 20 13.90 8.39 1.33
N ALA A 21 13.41 8.31 2.57
CA ALA A 21 12.19 7.59 2.92
C ALA A 21 11.16 8.43 3.67
N ILE A 22 9.90 8.13 3.41
CA ILE A 22 8.77 8.50 4.28
C ILE A 22 8.45 7.29 5.15
N GLY A 23 8.64 7.40 6.46
CA GLY A 23 8.19 6.42 7.43
C GLY A 23 6.71 6.61 7.77
N VAL A 24 5.91 5.54 7.73
CA VAL A 24 4.50 5.58 8.13
C VAL A 24 4.26 4.71 9.35
N THR A 25 3.97 5.34 10.48
CA THR A 25 3.69 4.63 11.74
C THR A 25 2.20 4.34 11.90
N PHE A 26 1.83 3.07 12.07
CA PHE A 26 0.43 2.67 12.27
C PHE A 26 0.16 2.32 13.74
N PHE A 27 -0.53 3.21 14.45
CA PHE A 27 -0.88 3.01 15.86
C PHE A 27 -1.98 1.98 16.11
N LYS A 28 -2.84 1.69 15.12
CA LYS A 28 -3.84 0.61 15.22
C LYS A 28 -3.74 -0.32 14.02
N SER A 29 -3.76 -1.62 14.28
CA SER A 29 -3.67 -2.65 13.25
C SER A 29 -4.70 -3.77 13.50
N LYS A 30 -4.95 -4.64 12.50
CA LYS A 30 -5.88 -5.76 12.68
C LYS A 30 -5.51 -6.63 13.90
N THR A 31 -4.21 -6.87 14.08
CA THR A 31 -3.66 -7.74 15.14
C THR A 31 -3.30 -6.99 16.41
N ASP A 32 -3.49 -5.67 16.44
CA ASP A 32 -3.28 -4.83 17.60
C ASP A 32 -4.27 -3.66 17.60
N GLN A 33 -5.42 -3.90 18.23
CA GLN A 33 -6.48 -2.90 18.35
C GLN A 33 -6.24 -1.92 19.51
N SER A 34 -5.41 -2.28 20.50
CA SER A 34 -5.09 -1.41 21.64
C SER A 34 -4.06 -0.35 21.26
N GLY A 35 -3.15 -0.68 20.33
CA GLY A 35 -2.15 0.26 19.82
C GLY A 35 -1.00 0.54 20.78
N MET A 36 -0.86 -0.28 21.82
CA MET A 36 0.12 -0.10 22.89
C MET A 36 1.49 -0.71 22.57
N LYS A 37 1.60 -1.53 21.52
CA LYS A 37 2.86 -2.18 21.17
C LYS A 37 3.75 -1.23 20.38
N ARG A 38 5.06 -1.27 20.62
CA ARG A 38 6.07 -0.59 19.79
C ARG A 38 5.91 -1.01 18.32
N ARG A 39 6.05 -0.04 17.42
CA ARG A 39 5.87 -0.23 15.98
C ARG A 39 7.03 0.39 15.23
N ASP A 40 7.63 -0.42 14.37
CA ASP A 40 8.56 0.08 13.37
C ASP A 40 7.76 0.77 12.26
N PRO A 41 8.19 1.98 11.84
CA PRO A 41 7.59 2.64 10.70
C PRO A 41 7.62 1.75 9.45
N LYS A 42 6.60 1.87 8.61
CA LYS A 42 6.65 1.30 7.26
C LYS A 42 7.26 2.35 6.34
N HIS A 43 8.53 2.16 6.00
CA HIS A 43 9.23 3.03 5.05
C HIS A 43 8.74 2.85 3.62
N VAL A 44 8.55 3.98 2.95
CA VAL A 44 8.32 4.09 1.51
C VAL A 44 9.41 5.02 0.96
N TYR A 45 10.26 4.47 0.10
CA TYR A 45 11.45 5.16 -0.42
C TYR A 45 11.11 6.03 -1.64
N ALA A 46 11.89 7.07 -1.84
CA ALA A 46 11.92 7.83 -3.08
C ALA A 46 12.35 6.93 -4.24
N ASN A 47 11.82 7.21 -5.43
CA ASN A 47 12.26 6.58 -6.67
C ASN A 47 12.49 7.66 -7.73
N PRO A 48 13.60 8.41 -7.67
CA PRO A 48 13.87 9.49 -8.62
C PRO A 48 14.04 8.99 -10.07
N ASN A 49 14.39 7.71 -10.25
CA ASN A 49 14.59 7.11 -11.57
C ASN A 49 13.28 6.75 -12.29
N GLN A 50 12.19 6.58 -11.54
CA GLN A 50 10.85 6.36 -12.09
C GLN A 50 9.84 7.26 -11.38
N PRO A 51 9.81 8.56 -11.74
CA PRO A 51 9.01 9.58 -11.06
C PRO A 51 7.52 9.23 -10.97
N GLU A 52 6.98 8.53 -11.96
CA GLU A 52 5.59 8.06 -12.03
C GLU A 52 5.20 7.08 -10.92
N THR A 53 6.18 6.43 -10.28
CA THR A 53 5.98 5.56 -9.11
C THR A 53 6.56 6.12 -7.81
N CYS A 54 7.17 7.31 -7.86
CA CYS A 54 7.83 7.93 -6.71
C CYS A 54 6.80 8.49 -5.72
N VAL A 55 6.87 8.04 -4.46
CA VAL A 55 5.94 8.48 -3.40
C VAL A 55 6.06 9.98 -3.11
N PHE A 56 7.26 10.54 -3.15
CA PHE A 56 7.51 11.95 -2.87
C PHE A 56 6.85 12.83 -3.94
N LEU A 57 7.02 12.48 -5.22
CA LEU A 57 6.38 13.21 -6.31
C LEU A 57 4.86 13.06 -6.24
N ALA A 58 4.36 11.85 -6.04
CA ALA A 58 2.93 11.59 -5.93
C ALA A 58 2.28 12.37 -4.77
N LEU A 59 2.93 12.42 -3.61
CA LEU A 59 2.45 13.19 -2.45
C LEU A 59 2.55 14.69 -2.70
N GLY A 60 3.63 15.17 -3.32
CA GLY A 60 3.78 16.58 -3.69
C GLY A 60 2.69 17.06 -4.64
N ILE A 61 2.42 16.31 -5.70
CA ILE A 61 1.31 16.60 -6.65
C ILE A 61 -0.03 16.56 -5.91
N TYR A 62 -0.25 15.56 -5.06
CA TYR A 62 -1.48 15.45 -4.28
C TYR A 62 -1.72 16.67 -3.39
N LEU A 63 -0.72 17.09 -2.61
CA LEU A 63 -0.85 18.24 -1.71
C LEU A 63 -1.01 19.54 -2.50
N ALA A 64 -0.24 19.74 -3.57
CA ALA A 64 -0.36 20.92 -4.43
C ALA A 64 -1.74 21.01 -5.11
N SER A 65 -2.34 19.87 -5.46
CA SER A 65 -3.68 19.80 -6.07
C SER A 65 -4.82 19.94 -5.06
N ASN A 66 -4.51 19.87 -3.75
CA ASN A 66 -5.51 19.91 -2.68
C ASN A 66 -5.07 20.89 -1.57
N PRO A 67 -4.97 22.21 -1.87
CA PRO A 67 -4.40 23.20 -0.95
C PRO A 67 -5.21 23.41 0.34
N THR A 68 -6.45 22.90 0.40
CA THR A 68 -7.33 23.01 1.57
C THR A 68 -7.17 21.86 2.56
N ILE A 69 -6.26 20.91 2.30
CA ILE A 69 -5.98 19.81 3.24
C ILE A 69 -5.37 20.39 4.53
N THR A 70 -6.06 20.18 5.64
CA THR A 70 -5.55 20.47 6.97
C THR A 70 -4.61 19.35 7.43
N PRO A 71 -3.64 19.63 8.33
CA PRO A 71 -2.67 18.65 8.83
C PRO A 71 -3.28 17.65 9.85
N ASP A 72 -4.39 17.01 9.48
CA ASP A 72 -5.02 15.92 10.22
C ASP A 72 -4.84 14.60 9.45
N PHE A 73 -5.89 14.11 8.78
CA PHE A 73 -5.78 12.95 7.90
C PHE A 73 -5.09 13.32 6.58
N VAL A 74 -4.16 12.47 6.13
CA VAL A 74 -3.55 12.60 4.80
C VAL A 74 -4.61 12.50 3.70
N PHE A 75 -5.65 11.70 3.91
CA PHE A 75 -6.78 11.57 3.00
C PHE A 75 -8.08 11.98 3.71
N PRO A 76 -8.46 13.27 3.70
CA PRO A 76 -9.62 13.76 4.44
C PRO A 76 -10.96 13.37 3.81
N GLY A 77 -11.99 13.23 4.66
CA GLY A 77 -13.39 12.94 4.28
C GLY A 77 -13.85 11.52 4.68
N VAL A 78 -15.08 11.17 4.32
CA VAL A 78 -15.72 9.91 4.73
C VAL A 78 -15.53 8.78 3.71
N ASN A 79 -15.49 7.53 4.21
CA ASN A 79 -15.46 6.31 3.39
C ASN A 79 -14.32 6.26 2.36
N GLN A 80 -13.14 6.77 2.69
CA GLN A 80 -12.00 6.85 1.76
C GLN A 80 -11.61 5.50 1.15
N ARG A 81 -11.67 4.42 1.94
CA ARG A 81 -11.44 3.06 1.42
C ARG A 81 -12.36 2.73 0.25
N ASP A 82 -13.64 3.05 0.36
CA ASP A 82 -14.64 2.74 -0.67
C ASP A 82 -14.53 3.70 -1.85
N ARG A 83 -14.25 4.99 -1.60
CA ARG A 83 -13.96 5.97 -2.65
C ARG A 83 -12.76 5.54 -3.50
N PHE A 84 -11.67 5.14 -2.84
CA PHE A 84 -10.47 4.62 -3.51
C PHE A 84 -10.77 3.32 -4.26
N GLY A 85 -11.56 2.41 -3.68
CA GLY A 85 -11.99 1.18 -4.37
C GLY A 85 -12.76 1.45 -5.66
N LYS A 86 -13.72 2.39 -5.63
CA LYS A 86 -14.47 2.82 -6.83
C LYS A 86 -13.58 3.51 -7.86
N ALA A 87 -12.65 4.35 -7.43
CA ALA A 87 -11.69 5.00 -8.32
C ALA A 87 -10.77 3.96 -9.00
N LEU A 88 -10.34 2.94 -8.26
CA LEU A 88 -9.54 1.84 -8.80
C LEU A 88 -10.31 1.04 -9.85
N GLN A 89 -11.59 0.71 -9.60
CA GLN A 89 -12.43 0.01 -10.58
C GLN A 89 -12.55 0.79 -11.88
N ARG A 90 -12.85 2.10 -11.80
CA ARG A 90 -12.91 2.99 -12.97
C ARG A 90 -11.59 3.07 -13.72
N LEU A 91 -10.46 3.01 -13.01
CA LEU A 91 -9.14 3.00 -13.63
C LEU A 91 -8.92 1.71 -14.44
N VAL A 92 -9.29 0.55 -13.88
CA VAL A 92 -9.20 -0.75 -14.58
C VAL A 92 -10.11 -0.77 -15.81
N GLU A 93 -11.34 -0.26 -15.71
CA GLU A 93 -12.25 -0.11 -16.86
C GLU A 93 -11.60 0.69 -17.99
N LYS A 94 -11.01 1.86 -17.66
CA LYS A 94 -10.30 2.68 -18.65
C LYS A 94 -9.07 2.01 -19.26
N ILE A 95 -8.39 1.15 -18.51
CA ILE A 95 -7.25 0.37 -19.03
C ILE A 95 -7.76 -0.66 -20.04
N ASN A 96 -8.84 -1.38 -19.72
CA ASN A 96 -9.46 -2.34 -20.63
C ASN A 96 -9.95 -1.66 -21.92
N GLU A 97 -10.50 -0.46 -21.83
CA GLU A 97 -10.97 0.34 -22.98
C GLU A 97 -9.84 0.78 -23.92
N ARG A 98 -8.62 0.99 -23.41
CA ARG A 98 -7.47 1.48 -24.20
C ARG A 98 -6.86 0.43 -25.13
N GLY A 99 -7.33 -0.81 -25.09
CA GLY A 99 -6.78 -1.93 -25.85
C GLY A 99 -5.54 -2.50 -25.17
N GLY A 100 -5.64 -3.75 -24.71
CA GLY A 100 -4.61 -4.46 -23.96
C GLY A 100 -5.17 -5.75 -23.34
N GLU A 101 -4.49 -6.30 -22.34
CA GLU A 101 -5.06 -7.37 -21.51
C GLU A 101 -6.31 -6.88 -20.79
N SER A 102 -7.42 -7.60 -20.97
CA SER A 102 -8.67 -7.31 -20.28
C SER A 102 -8.65 -7.95 -18.89
N TYR A 103 -8.74 -7.13 -17.85
CA TYR A 103 -8.86 -7.60 -16.47
C TYR A 103 -10.32 -7.61 -16.03
N ASP A 104 -10.75 -8.66 -15.34
CA ASP A 104 -12.07 -8.66 -14.69
C ASP A 104 -12.10 -7.58 -13.59
N THR A 105 -12.87 -6.52 -13.83
CA THR A 105 -13.00 -5.35 -12.95
C THR A 105 -13.54 -5.71 -11.57
N LYS A 106 -14.27 -6.82 -11.44
CA LYS A 106 -14.78 -7.32 -10.15
C LYS A 106 -13.71 -8.06 -9.35
N SER A 107 -12.72 -8.66 -10.03
CA SER A 107 -11.61 -9.37 -9.41
C SER A 107 -10.54 -8.43 -8.84
N VAL A 108 -10.40 -7.23 -9.41
CA VAL A 108 -9.43 -6.23 -8.97
C VAL A 108 -10.02 -5.33 -7.87
N GLY A 109 -9.42 -5.38 -6.69
CA GLY A 109 -9.82 -4.52 -5.57
C GLY A 109 -8.64 -4.02 -4.76
N THR A 110 -8.93 -3.25 -3.70
CA THR A 110 -7.88 -2.67 -2.84
C THR A 110 -6.96 -3.71 -2.18
N HIS A 111 -7.45 -4.95 -2.03
CA HIS A 111 -6.65 -6.05 -1.52
C HIS A 111 -5.68 -6.63 -2.57
N SER A 112 -6.01 -6.50 -3.86
CA SER A 112 -5.17 -6.93 -4.99
C SER A 112 -3.88 -6.14 -5.05
N ILE A 113 -3.89 -4.83 -4.76
CA ILE A 113 -2.67 -4.00 -4.67
C ILE A 113 -1.66 -4.58 -3.68
N ARG A 114 -2.13 -4.95 -2.47
CA ARG A 114 -1.25 -5.52 -1.45
C ARG A 114 -0.75 -6.92 -1.83
N LYS A 115 -1.58 -7.74 -2.49
CA LYS A 115 -1.18 -9.07 -2.97
C LYS A 115 -0.16 -8.95 -4.11
N GLY A 116 -0.44 -8.13 -5.12
CA GLY A 116 0.44 -7.89 -6.26
C GLY A 116 1.80 -7.32 -5.83
N ALA A 117 1.83 -6.39 -4.86
CA ALA A 117 3.09 -5.91 -4.30
C ALA A 117 3.90 -7.02 -3.60
N ALA A 118 3.24 -7.98 -2.95
CA ALA A 118 3.91 -9.13 -2.35
C ALA A 118 4.44 -10.07 -3.43
N THR A 119 3.63 -10.41 -4.43
CA THR A 119 4.04 -11.22 -5.59
C THR A 119 5.23 -10.58 -6.31
N PHE A 120 5.19 -9.28 -6.59
CA PHE A 120 6.29 -8.57 -7.23
C PHE A 120 7.58 -8.67 -6.40
N ALA A 121 7.48 -8.53 -5.07
CA ALA A 121 8.64 -8.67 -4.18
C ALA A 121 9.19 -10.10 -4.12
N CYS A 122 8.34 -11.13 -4.25
CA CYS A 122 8.76 -12.54 -4.29
C CYS A 122 9.36 -12.92 -5.65
N SER A 123 8.75 -12.49 -6.74
CA SER A 123 9.02 -12.99 -8.10
C SER A 123 10.03 -12.14 -8.88
N GLY A 124 10.50 -11.03 -8.32
CA GLY A 124 11.31 -10.04 -9.03
C GLY A 124 12.83 -10.28 -9.04
N SER A 125 13.35 -11.28 -8.33
CA SER A 125 14.80 -11.55 -8.27
C SER A 125 15.12 -12.92 -7.68
N THR A 126 16.23 -13.53 -8.11
CA THR A 126 16.84 -14.72 -7.46
C THR A 126 17.45 -14.41 -6.09
N SER A 127 17.55 -13.12 -5.71
CA SER A 127 17.99 -12.64 -4.39
C SER A 127 16.90 -11.83 -3.68
N GLY A 128 15.63 -12.21 -3.87
CA GLY A 128 14.49 -11.56 -3.21
C GLY A 128 14.52 -11.71 -1.68
N PRO A 129 13.78 -10.85 -0.94
CA PRO A 129 13.65 -10.97 0.50
C PRO A 129 12.96 -12.28 0.88
N SER A 130 13.29 -12.83 2.06
CA SER A 130 12.68 -14.09 2.51
C SER A 130 11.15 -13.99 2.58
N ILE A 131 10.46 -15.10 2.29
CA ILE A 131 8.99 -15.16 2.33
C ILE A 131 8.42 -14.74 3.69
N ILE A 132 9.15 -15.04 4.76
CA ILE A 132 8.82 -14.62 6.13
C ILE A 132 8.84 -13.09 6.24
N SER A 133 9.89 -12.45 5.73
CA SER A 133 10.00 -10.98 5.74
C SER A 133 8.86 -10.32 4.95
N ILE A 134 8.49 -10.89 3.79
CA ILE A 134 7.36 -10.41 2.98
C ILE A 134 6.05 -10.58 3.76
N CYS A 135 5.78 -11.75 4.34
CA CYS A 135 4.58 -12.01 5.13
C CYS A 135 4.43 -11.02 6.29
N ILE A 136 5.52 -10.74 7.02
CA ILE A 136 5.55 -9.75 8.10
C ILE A 136 5.24 -8.35 7.54
N ARG A 137 5.87 -7.94 6.44
CA ARG A 137 5.62 -6.63 5.82
C ARG A 137 4.17 -6.50 5.31
N CYS A 138 3.54 -7.57 4.82
CA CYS A 138 2.13 -7.63 4.43
C CYS A 138 1.15 -7.66 5.61
N GLY A 139 1.62 -7.97 6.82
CA GLY A 139 0.80 -8.20 8.00
C GLY A 139 -0.07 -9.46 7.87
N TRP A 140 0.53 -10.53 7.36
CA TRP A 140 -0.06 -11.87 7.25
C TRP A 140 0.43 -12.79 8.37
N SER A 141 -0.44 -13.69 8.83
CA SER A 141 -0.07 -14.74 9.77
C SER A 141 0.69 -15.84 9.04
N ILE A 142 1.88 -16.20 9.54
CA ILE A 142 2.81 -17.11 8.86
C ILE A 142 2.21 -18.51 8.66
N GLY A 143 1.53 -19.06 9.68
CA GLY A 143 0.99 -20.43 9.63
C GLY A 143 0.04 -20.67 8.44
N HIS A 144 -0.87 -19.73 8.16
CA HIS A 144 -1.85 -19.89 7.08
C HIS A 144 -1.26 -19.60 5.68
N VAL A 145 -0.13 -18.88 5.57
CA VAL A 145 0.46 -18.52 4.27
C VAL A 145 1.39 -19.62 3.76
N LEU A 146 2.18 -20.25 4.64
CA LEU A 146 3.08 -21.34 4.26
C LEU A 146 2.33 -22.54 3.65
N GLU A 147 1.12 -22.84 4.14
CA GLU A 147 0.26 -23.91 3.58
C GLU A 147 -0.20 -23.65 2.14
N ARG A 148 -0.16 -22.40 1.65
CA ARG A 148 -0.60 -22.02 0.29
C ARG A 148 0.54 -21.84 -0.70
N SER A 149 1.79 -21.94 -0.25
CA SER A 149 2.98 -21.86 -1.08
C SER A 149 3.80 -23.18 -1.18
N PRO A 150 3.24 -24.42 -1.16
CA PRO A 150 4.10 -25.62 -1.15
C PRO A 150 4.84 -25.91 -2.46
N ASN A 151 4.56 -25.21 -3.57
CA ASN A 151 4.98 -25.65 -4.91
C ASN A 151 5.96 -24.71 -5.64
N GLU A 152 6.65 -23.80 -4.96
CA GLU A 152 7.70 -22.98 -5.58
C GLU A 152 8.98 -22.93 -4.73
N LEU A 153 9.53 -24.12 -4.46
CA LEU A 153 10.94 -24.32 -4.11
C LEU A 153 11.55 -25.33 -5.09
#